data_AF-J9FI40-F1
#
_entry.id   AF-J9FI40-F1
#
_cell.length_a   1.000
_cell.length_b   1.000
_cell.length_c   1.000
_cell.angle_alpha   90.00
_cell.angle_beta   90.00
_cell.angle_gamma   90.00
#
_symmetry.space_group_name_H-M   'P 1'
#
loop_
_entity.id
_entity.type
_entity.pdbx_description
1 polymer ?
#
loop_
_entity_poly.entity_id
_entity_poly.type
_entity_poly.pdbx_seq_one_letter_code
_entity_poly.pdbx_strand_id
1 'polypeptide(L)'
;MKIAFEEWSAVTQLNFIEVTRNGNIKIAFVSGNHGDGYSFDGPGKILAHTLFPPYGLIHFDADERWAAMINTELSKLVLMFSF
;
A
#
# COMPACT_ATOMS: atom_id res chain seq x y z
N MET A 1 2.40 3.03 -3.40
CA MET A 1 2.72 3.57 -2.05
C MET A 1 3.06 5.05 -2.05
N LYS A 2 3.93 5.57 -2.94
CA LYS A 2 4.30 7.00 -3.01
C LYS A 2 3.10 7.97 -2.90
N ILE A 3 2.10 7.81 -3.75
CA ILE A 3 0.88 8.67 -3.76
C ILE A 3 0.21 8.70 -2.37
N ALA A 4 0.07 7.56 -1.71
CA ALA A 4 -0.57 7.49 -0.39
C ALA A 4 0.21 8.27 0.68
N PHE A 5 1.54 8.26 0.64
CA PHE A 5 2.36 9.06 1.57
C PHE A 5 2.36 10.55 1.21
N GLU A 6 2.26 10.88 -0.08
CA GLU A 6 2.14 12.28 -0.54
C GLU A 6 0.87 12.94 -0.02
N GLU A 7 -0.26 12.23 0.03
CA GLU A 7 -1.51 12.75 0.63
C GLU A 7 -1.32 13.18 2.09
N TRP A 8 -0.59 12.39 2.89
CA TRP A 8 -0.28 12.75 4.28
C TRP A 8 0.71 13.91 4.38
N SER A 9 1.74 13.91 3.53
CA SER A 9 2.70 15.03 3.45
C SER A 9 2.04 16.34 3.02
N ALA A 10 0.96 16.29 2.22
CA ALA A 10 0.27 17.49 1.76
C ALA A 10 -0.43 18.28 2.89
N VAL A 11 -0.77 17.62 4.00
CA VAL A 11 -1.55 18.23 5.10
C VAL A 11 -0.85 18.16 6.47
N THR A 12 0.39 17.67 6.52
CA THR A 12 1.19 17.59 7.74
C THR A 12 2.60 18.12 7.50
N GLN A 13 3.42 18.20 8.55
CA GLN A 13 4.85 18.51 8.44
C GLN A 13 5.71 17.25 8.20
N LEU A 14 5.08 16.08 8.00
CA LEU A 14 5.78 14.82 7.81
C LEU A 14 6.32 14.73 6.39
N ASN A 15 7.57 14.27 6.28
CA ASN A 15 8.22 13.96 5.02
C ASN A 15 8.53 12.47 4.97
N PHE A 16 8.04 11.78 3.94
CA PHE A 16 8.30 10.35 3.74
C PHE A 16 9.38 10.17 2.67
N ILE A 17 10.41 9.41 3.00
CA ILE A 17 11.51 9.07 2.10
C ILE A 17 11.61 7.56 2.05
N GLU A 18 11.54 7.00 0.84
CA GLU A 18 11.73 5.57 0.63
C GLU A 18 13.21 5.21 0.85
N VAL A 19 13.45 4.23 1.71
CA VAL A 19 14.79 3.72 2.03
C VAL A 19 14.81 2.21 1.91
N THR A 20 15.95 1.66 1.52
CA THR A 20 16.09 0.21 1.32
C THR A 20 16.36 -0.55 2.63
N ARG A 21 16.80 0.14 3.69
CA ARG A 21 17.13 -0.45 5.01
C ARG A 21 16.81 0.54 6.13
N ASN A 22 16.54 0.00 7.32
CA ASN A 22 16.34 0.75 8.56
C ASN A 22 15.24 1.84 8.49
N GLY A 23 14.21 1.63 7.68
CA GLY A 23 13.06 2.53 7.62
C GLY A 23 12.24 2.51 8.92
N ASN A 24 11.66 3.66 9.27
CA ASN A 24 10.77 3.80 10.42
C ASN A 24 9.39 3.19 10.17
N ILE A 25 8.97 3.13 8.91
CA ILE A 25 7.79 2.41 8.45
C ILE A 25 8.27 1.29 7.55
N LYS A 26 7.88 0.05 7.86
CA LYS A 26 8.18 -1.14 7.06
C LYS A 26 6.89 -1.67 6.49
N ILE A 27 6.90 -1.90 5.18
CA ILE A 27 5.73 -2.36 4.44
C ILE A 27 6.01 -3.78 3.95
N ALA A 28 5.08 -4.70 4.18
CA ALA A 28 5.20 -6.08 3.72
C ALA A 28 3.86 -6.64 3.25
N PHE A 29 3.93 -7.58 2.30
CA PHE A 29 2.82 -8.46 1.94
C PHE A 29 3.09 -9.82 2.56
N VAL A 30 2.17 -10.30 3.40
CA VAL A 30 2.33 -11.54 4.18
C VAL A 30 0.99 -12.28 4.24
N SER A 31 1.01 -13.61 4.33
CA SER A 31 -0.21 -14.45 4.39
C SER A 31 -0.39 -15.07 5.78
N GLY A 32 -1.64 -15.34 6.17
CA GLY A 32 -1.96 -16.13 7.36
C GLY A 32 -1.26 -15.63 8.64
N ASN A 33 -0.75 -16.57 9.44
CA ASN A 33 0.07 -16.23 10.61
C ASN A 33 1.48 -15.79 10.20
N HIS A 34 1.81 -14.54 10.49
CA HIS A 34 3.07 -13.89 10.13
C HIS A 34 3.84 -13.33 11.33
N GLY A 35 3.56 -13.86 12.53
CA GLY A 35 4.44 -13.71 13.70
C GLY A 35 4.25 -12.44 14.55
N ASP A 36 3.27 -11.59 14.23
CA ASP A 36 2.93 -10.39 15.01
C ASP A 36 1.68 -10.54 15.90
N GLY A 37 1.06 -11.72 15.89
CA GLY A 37 -0.15 -12.04 16.66
C GLY A 37 -1.48 -11.69 15.97
N TYR A 38 -1.44 -11.07 14.78
CA TYR A 38 -2.63 -10.68 14.02
C TYR A 38 -2.66 -11.45 12.70
N SER A 39 -3.18 -12.67 12.69
CA SER A 39 -3.16 -13.48 11.46
C SER A 39 -4.16 -12.96 10.43
N PHE A 40 -3.78 -12.98 9.15
CA PHE A 40 -4.71 -12.81 8.03
C PHE A 40 -5.55 -14.08 7.82
N ASP A 41 -6.71 -13.92 7.18
CA ASP A 41 -7.81 -14.89 7.18
C ASP A 41 -8.26 -15.35 5.78
N GLY A 42 -7.39 -15.12 4.80
CA GLY A 42 -7.54 -15.50 3.41
C GLY A 42 -8.41 -14.52 2.60
N PRO A 43 -8.67 -14.84 1.32
CA PRO A 43 -9.21 -13.86 0.37
C PRO A 43 -10.58 -13.28 0.74
N GLY A 44 -10.75 -11.98 0.46
CA GLY A 44 -11.99 -11.22 0.58
C GLY A 44 -12.33 -10.72 1.99
N LYS A 45 -11.37 -10.69 2.92
CA LYS A 45 -11.64 -10.36 4.33
C LYS A 45 -10.70 -9.28 4.88
N ILE A 46 -9.79 -9.58 5.80
CA ILE A 46 -8.89 -8.59 6.37
C ILE A 46 -7.83 -8.25 5.33
N LEU A 47 -7.94 -7.08 4.70
CA LEU A 47 -7.05 -6.69 3.62
C LEU A 47 -5.66 -6.25 4.11
N ALA A 48 -5.59 -5.57 5.25
CA ALA A 48 -4.35 -5.01 5.77
C ALA A 48 -4.49 -4.64 7.25
N HIS A 49 -3.36 -4.56 7.96
CA HIS A 49 -3.29 -3.94 9.29
C HIS A 49 -2.00 -3.17 9.48
N THR A 50 -1.95 -2.41 10.58
CA THR A 50 -0.76 -1.66 10.97
C THR A 50 -0.51 -1.77 12.48
N LEU A 51 0.76 -1.66 12.86
CA LEU A 51 1.15 -1.44 14.24
C LEU A 51 1.66 -0.01 14.41
N PHE A 52 1.12 0.67 15.43
CA PHE A 52 1.48 2.02 15.79
C PHE A 52 2.99 2.19 16.08
N PRO A 53 3.51 3.44 16.06
CA PRO A 53 4.86 3.71 16.54
C PRO A 53 5.11 3.12 17.95
N PRO A 54 6.31 2.61 18.23
CA PRO A 54 7.52 2.65 17.41
C PRO A 54 7.67 1.47 16.43
N TYR A 55 6.72 0.53 16.38
CA TYR A 55 6.84 -0.66 15.52
C TYR A 55 6.85 -0.29 14.05
N GLY A 56 5.92 0.59 13.65
CA GLY A 56 5.86 1.14 12.29
C GLY A 56 5.72 0.06 11.22
N LEU A 57 4.78 -0.88 11.40
CA LEU A 57 4.51 -1.92 10.41
C LEU A 57 3.24 -1.62 9.66
N ILE A 58 3.24 -1.86 8.35
CA ILE A 58 2.05 -1.91 7.51
C ILE A 58 2.10 -3.25 6.79
N HIS A 59 1.18 -4.14 7.12
CA HIS A 59 1.06 -5.44 6.48
C HIS A 59 -0.17 -5.45 5.59
N PHE A 60 -0.01 -5.95 4.37
CA PHE A 60 -1.08 -6.24 3.43
C PHE A 60 -1.23 -7.76 3.34
N ASP A 61 -2.46 -8.27 3.27
CA ASP A 61 -2.69 -9.71 3.09
C ASP A 61 -2.24 -10.14 1.70
N ALA A 62 -1.24 -11.02 1.63
CA ALA A 62 -0.70 -11.54 0.38
C ALA A 62 -1.63 -12.54 -0.32
N ASP A 63 -2.68 -13.02 0.37
CA ASP A 63 -3.69 -13.90 -0.25
C ASP A 63 -4.71 -13.11 -1.09
N GLU A 64 -4.71 -11.78 -1.00
CA GLU A 64 -5.59 -10.91 -1.78
C GLU A 64 -5.07 -10.63 -3.20
N ARG A 65 -6.01 -10.38 -4.11
CA ARG A 65 -5.70 -9.97 -5.49
C ARG A 65 -5.54 -8.46 -5.60
N TRP A 66 -4.35 -7.98 -5.24
CA TRP A 66 -4.03 -6.56 -5.33
C TRP A 66 -3.94 -6.05 -6.77
N ALA A 67 -4.55 -4.90 -7.01
CA ALA A 67 -4.40 -4.15 -8.25
C ALA A 67 -4.08 -2.69 -7.92
N ALA A 68 -3.13 -2.10 -8.64
CA ALA A 68 -2.96 -0.66 -8.66
C ALA A 68 -3.97 -0.08 -9.65
N MET A 69 -4.83 0.84 -9.21
CA MET A 69 -5.55 1.68 -10.15
C MET A 69 -4.53 2.61 -10.80
N ILE A 70 -4.10 2.27 -12.00
CA ILE A 70 -3.33 3.20 -12.85
C ILE A 70 -4.35 4.22 -13.33
N ASN A 71 -4.27 5.46 -12.82
CA ASN A 71 -5.13 6.53 -13.29
C ASN A 71 -4.71 6.89 -14.72
N THR A 72 -5.43 6.37 -15.71
CA THR A 72 -5.07 6.43 -17.12
C THR A 72 -5.46 7.77 -17.78
N GLU A 73 -4.96 8.90 -17.28
CA GLU A 73 -4.89 10.10 -18.14
C GLU A 73 -3.95 9.87 -19.35
N LEU A 74 -3.22 8.74 -19.38
CA LEU A 74 -2.48 8.21 -20.52
C LEU A 74 -3.28 7.23 -21.41
N SER A 75 -4.55 6.91 -21.13
CA SER A 75 -5.41 6.18 -22.08
C SER A 75 -6.09 7.08 -23.12
N LYS A 76 -5.81 8.39 -23.13
CA LYS A 76 -6.28 9.32 -24.18
C LYS A 76 -5.76 9.00 -25.59
N LEU A 77 -4.90 7.98 -25.77
CA LEU A 77 -4.35 7.58 -27.07
C LEU A 77 -4.94 6.26 -27.63
N VAL A 78 -6.12 5.81 -27.20
CA VAL A 78 -6.85 4.71 -27.88
C VAL A 78 -8.36 4.92 -27.84
N LEU A 79 -8.86 5.98 -28.49
CA LEU A 79 -10.17 6.00 -29.15
C LEU A 79 -10.11 7.04 -30.29
N MET A 80 -9.24 6.80 -31.26
CA MET A 80 -9.56 7.20 -32.64
C MET A 80 -10.72 6.32 -33.09
N PHE A 81 -11.93 6.89 -33.13
CA PHE A 81 -12.95 6.49 -34.11
C PHE A 81 -13.63 7.75 -34.65
N SER A 82 -13.71 7.73 -35.98
CA SER A 82 -14.14 8.80 -36.88
C SER A 82 -15.65 9.01 -36.85
N PHE A 83 -16.09 10.27 -36.78
CA PHE A 83 -16.74 11.01 -37.86
C PHE A 83 -16.47 12.51 -37.67
#